data_AF-A0A3P6QXS2-F1
#
_entry.id   AF-A0A3P6QXS2-F1
#
_cell.length_a   1.000
_cell.length_b   1.000
_cell.length_c   1.000
_cell.angle_alpha   90.00
_cell.angle_beta   90.00
_cell.angle_gamma   90.00
#
_symmetry.space_group_name_H-M   'P 1'
#
loop_
_entity.id
_entity.type
_entity.pdbx_description
1 polymer ?
#
loop_
_entity_poly.entity_id
_entity_poly.type
_entity_poly.pdbx_seq_one_letter_code
_entity_poly.pdbx_strand_id
1 'polypeptide(L)'
;MTAAELKNLIFNVDSHPFDIVFRSVQIVCQGLKCECAHGDWLALMAHVDAYLRSPEFDAHYAQKGGRSIKSSSLDAQKEGEQRFFYSLGCTCDQLEQAARGPVGLFLLDMPGSLLTGVVQQDRFSVVVKGEMKMVDELESSTLEGMNKMISIALERAAAKEEDELGLVDYVTSNGPAHDSTFMRSQTVAMKWSQIINLFLEAIQAPQSSTESTPEDTLFGGSFTCGLIAARLRHVVKQRLDIARSLLALLQLYSEDSARFDYPMFEFSDLERKLSSIINHYRLFDDQLSLKLAKDNVQVSLCSWFFKGEGVEWLSKVAHIGRSEEADLSPEFNVFLEKIVEAGLQHLSPYSVQVFLARSLAMHEKYAVLMNLCTLCASSIPDELRPVMTFYSAIAYSGIGKPLKAMTNFNLAAKGITDQNKALLTALSPVGKTQEVNLGDYYVMALRYLHEHRHSEEVVEMARSAVASLPSGHECTSRIYVTLFNHLVNQGNWCDALESIMQNSDQEIKRMTLRELLSRMLHARDWRSIVELSYGKLEEEVASLFFVPRVDF
;
A
#
# COMPACT_ATOMS: atom_id res chain seq x y z
N MET A 1 -2.56 -1.29 24.57
CA MET A 1 -1.79 -2.02 23.53
C MET A 1 -1.40 -3.39 24.03
N THR A 2 -1.59 -4.43 23.21
CA THR A 2 -1.18 -5.81 23.52
C THR A 2 0.33 -6.00 23.38
N ALA A 3 0.90 -7.07 23.96
CA ALA A 3 2.32 -7.41 23.80
C ALA A 3 2.71 -7.58 22.31
N ALA A 4 1.83 -8.16 21.50
CA ALA A 4 2.04 -8.32 20.07
C ALA A 4 2.08 -6.99 19.32
N GLU A 5 1.19 -6.05 19.66
CA GLU A 5 1.21 -4.69 19.09
C GLU A 5 2.50 -3.94 19.45
N LEU A 6 2.96 -4.06 20.69
CA LEU A 6 4.21 -3.44 21.14
C LEU A 6 5.43 -4.06 20.45
N LYS A 7 5.49 -5.40 20.34
CA LYS A 7 6.52 -6.11 19.57
C LYS A 7 6.57 -5.58 18.13
N ASN A 8 5.42 -5.47 17.49
CA ASN A 8 5.28 -4.97 16.13
C ASN A 8 5.65 -3.48 15.97
N LEU A 9 5.53 -2.68 17.02
CA LEU A 9 5.97 -1.29 17.03
C LEU A 9 7.50 -1.19 17.11
N ILE A 10 8.12 -2.02 17.97
CA ILE A 10 9.56 -2.00 18.24
C ILE A 10 10.35 -2.59 17.07
N PHE A 11 9.91 -3.74 16.57
CA PHE A 11 10.53 -4.43 15.43
C PHE A 11 9.99 -3.88 14.10
N ASN A 12 10.09 -2.56 13.96
CA ASN A 12 9.73 -1.84 12.75
C ASN A 12 10.92 -1.00 12.28
N VAL A 13 11.41 -1.28 11.08
CA VAL A 13 12.59 -0.60 10.49
C VAL A 13 12.36 0.91 10.34
N ASP A 14 11.10 1.31 10.14
CA ASP A 14 10.73 2.71 9.99
C ASP A 14 10.56 3.44 11.34
N SER A 15 10.43 2.70 12.45
CA SER A 15 10.24 3.27 13.78
C SER A 15 11.57 3.43 14.52
N HIS A 16 12.41 2.38 14.53
CA HIS A 16 13.69 2.38 15.24
C HIS A 16 14.80 1.78 14.37
N PRO A 17 16.00 2.40 14.32
CA PRO A 17 17.16 1.79 13.68
C PRO A 17 17.55 0.46 14.34
N PHE A 18 18.11 -0.47 13.55
CA PHE A 18 18.56 -1.77 14.05
C PHE A 18 19.48 -1.66 15.27
N ASP A 19 20.47 -0.76 15.21
CA ASP A 19 21.46 -0.62 16.30
C ASP A 19 20.84 -0.13 17.61
N ILE A 20 19.78 0.68 17.53
CA ILE A 20 19.02 1.13 18.69
C ILE A 20 18.27 -0.05 19.29
N VAL A 21 17.51 -0.79 18.50
CA VAL A 21 16.77 -1.97 18.99
C VAL A 21 17.71 -3.02 19.55
N PHE A 22 18.83 -3.29 18.87
CA PHE A 22 19.86 -4.21 19.32
C PHE A 22 20.43 -3.81 20.70
N ARG A 23 20.84 -2.55 20.87
CA ARG A 23 21.34 -2.05 22.16
C ARG A 23 20.26 -2.08 23.24
N SER A 24 19.01 -1.73 22.91
CA SER A 24 17.89 -1.83 23.84
C SER A 24 17.66 -3.27 24.31
N VAL A 25 17.73 -4.25 23.41
CA VAL A 25 17.64 -5.67 23.75
C VAL A 25 18.77 -6.06 24.71
N GLN A 26 20.01 -5.65 24.44
CA GLN A 26 21.14 -5.92 25.34
C GLN A 26 20.93 -5.33 26.74
N ILE A 27 20.37 -4.12 26.84
CA ILE A 27 20.11 -3.45 28.13
C ILE A 27 19.00 -4.17 28.90
N VAL A 28 17.86 -4.41 28.26
CA VAL A 28 16.67 -5.00 28.90
C VAL A 28 16.89 -6.47 29.25
N CYS A 29 17.71 -7.19 28.48
CA CYS A 29 18.14 -8.56 28.78
C CYS A 29 19.41 -8.61 29.66
N GLN A 30 19.78 -7.51 30.31
CA GLN A 30 20.87 -7.41 31.29
C GLN A 30 22.25 -7.91 30.82
N GLY A 31 22.59 -7.65 29.55
CA GLY A 31 23.91 -7.98 29.01
C GLY A 31 24.10 -9.45 28.65
N LEU A 32 23.01 -10.24 28.53
CA LEU A 32 23.05 -11.49 27.76
C LEU A 32 23.68 -11.18 26.40
N LYS A 33 24.80 -11.87 26.10
CA LYS A 33 25.53 -11.63 24.85
C LYS A 33 24.64 -12.02 23.67
N CYS A 34 24.11 -11.01 23.00
CA CYS A 34 23.46 -11.15 21.71
C CYS A 34 24.52 -10.99 20.64
N GLU A 35 24.95 -12.11 20.03
CA GLU A 35 25.89 -12.15 18.91
C GLU A 35 25.14 -12.20 17.57
N CYS A 36 24.30 -11.19 17.29
CA CYS A 36 23.68 -11.06 15.98
C CYS A 36 24.49 -10.12 15.08
N ALA A 37 24.59 -10.45 13.79
CA ALA A 37 25.18 -9.58 12.80
C ALA A 37 24.33 -8.31 12.62
N HIS A 38 24.97 -7.19 12.25
CA HIS A 38 24.25 -5.95 11.96
C HIS A 38 23.22 -6.16 10.85
N GLY A 39 21.97 -5.78 11.11
CA GLY A 39 20.85 -5.93 10.18
C GLY A 39 20.19 -7.31 10.17
N ASP A 40 20.68 -8.28 10.96
CA ASP A 40 20.05 -9.59 11.12
C ASP A 40 18.94 -9.54 12.17
N TRP A 41 17.80 -9.02 11.74
CA TRP A 41 16.63 -8.92 12.60
C TRP A 41 16.02 -10.27 12.98
N LEU A 42 16.19 -11.31 12.16
CA LEU A 42 15.71 -12.65 12.47
C LEU A 42 16.44 -13.22 13.67
N ALA A 43 17.78 -13.13 13.66
CA ALA A 43 18.59 -13.55 14.80
C ALA A 43 18.27 -12.74 16.05
N LEU A 44 18.07 -11.42 15.91
CA LEU A 44 17.70 -10.56 17.04
C LEU A 44 16.35 -10.93 17.65
N MET A 45 15.33 -11.20 16.84
CA MET A 45 14.04 -11.67 17.34
C MET A 45 14.11 -13.07 17.91
N ALA A 46 14.87 -13.98 17.30
CA ALA A 46 15.07 -15.31 17.84
C ALA A 46 15.74 -15.25 19.23
N HIS A 47 16.67 -14.32 19.43
CA HIS A 47 17.28 -14.05 20.74
C HIS A 47 16.24 -13.54 21.76
N VAL A 48 15.38 -12.59 21.37
CA VAL A 48 14.30 -12.10 22.24
C VAL A 48 13.29 -13.22 22.55
N ASP A 49 12.87 -14.00 21.56
CA ASP A 49 11.94 -15.11 21.77
C ASP A 49 12.57 -16.22 22.64
N ALA A 50 13.89 -16.39 22.61
CA ALA A 50 14.61 -17.27 23.53
C ALA A 50 14.65 -16.69 24.96
N TYR A 51 14.89 -15.39 25.11
CA TYR A 51 14.87 -14.70 26.40
C TYR A 51 13.48 -14.75 27.05
N LEU A 52 12.39 -14.57 26.28
CA LEU A 52 11.03 -14.68 26.80
C LEU A 52 10.68 -16.07 27.36
N ARG A 53 11.42 -17.12 26.97
CA ARG A 53 11.27 -18.50 27.50
C ARG A 53 12.32 -18.85 28.56
N SER A 54 13.15 -17.88 28.94
CA SER A 54 14.27 -18.09 29.86
C SER A 54 13.82 -17.91 31.32
N PRO A 55 14.46 -18.61 32.27
CA PRO A 55 14.17 -18.43 33.69
C PRO A 55 14.51 -17.01 34.18
N GLU A 56 15.41 -16.30 33.50
CA GLU A 56 15.74 -14.90 33.77
C GLU A 56 14.54 -13.99 33.54
N PHE A 57 13.79 -14.22 32.47
CA PHE A 57 12.55 -13.48 32.20
C PHE A 57 11.51 -13.69 33.31
N ASP A 58 11.30 -14.93 33.74
CA ASP A 58 10.36 -15.26 34.81
C ASP A 58 10.74 -14.57 36.14
N ALA A 59 12.03 -14.54 36.46
CA ALA A 59 12.52 -13.85 37.65
C ALA A 59 12.24 -12.34 37.61
N HIS A 60 12.34 -11.71 36.42
CA HIS A 60 12.21 -10.26 36.28
C HIS A 60 10.79 -9.75 36.05
N TYR A 61 9.98 -10.49 35.30
CA TYR A 61 8.69 -10.02 34.83
C TYR A 61 7.50 -10.79 35.41
N ALA A 62 7.66 -12.07 35.81
CA ALA A 62 6.55 -12.86 36.34
C ALA A 62 6.28 -12.63 37.84
N GLN A 63 7.27 -12.22 38.64
CA GLN A 63 7.14 -12.19 40.11
C GLN A 63 6.64 -10.87 40.74
N LYS A 64 6.54 -9.76 39.98
CA LYS A 64 6.16 -8.44 40.54
C LYS A 64 4.65 -8.16 40.58
N GLY A 65 3.80 -9.13 40.26
CA GLY A 65 2.34 -9.02 40.43
C GLY A 65 1.94 -9.33 41.87
N GLY A 66 1.73 -8.29 42.69
CA GLY A 66 1.32 -8.45 44.09
C GLY A 66 -0.02 -9.19 44.22
N ARG A 67 -0.03 -10.23 45.08
CA ARG A 67 -1.16 -10.74 45.90
C ARG A 67 -2.57 -10.85 45.26
N SER A 68 -2.71 -10.97 43.94
CA SER A 68 -3.99 -11.37 43.34
C SER A 68 -4.02 -12.89 43.20
N ILE A 69 -4.54 -13.55 44.24
CA ILE A 69 -4.84 -14.97 44.25
C ILE A 69 -6.01 -15.18 43.28
N LYS A 70 -5.72 -15.44 41.99
CA LYS A 70 -6.56 -16.14 40.97
C LYS A 70 -6.22 -15.82 39.50
N SER A 71 -5.09 -15.18 39.15
CA SER A 71 -4.69 -15.13 37.73
C SER A 71 -4.15 -16.50 37.30
N SER A 72 -4.59 -16.98 36.13
CA SER A 72 -4.02 -18.20 35.53
C SER A 72 -2.56 -17.95 35.16
N SER A 73 -1.70 -18.98 35.13
CA SER A 73 -0.29 -18.82 34.76
C SER A 73 -0.09 -18.19 33.37
N LEU A 74 -1.05 -18.43 32.46
CA LEU A 74 -1.10 -17.84 31.11
C LEU A 74 -1.33 -16.32 31.13
N ASP A 75 -2.12 -15.81 32.07
CA ASP A 75 -2.39 -14.38 32.18
C ASP A 75 -1.19 -13.63 32.75
N ALA A 76 -0.49 -14.23 33.73
CA ALA A 76 0.73 -13.68 34.30
C ALA A 76 1.87 -13.61 33.28
N GLN A 77 2.01 -14.62 32.41
CA GLN A 77 2.99 -14.62 31.32
C GLN A 77 2.70 -13.53 30.30
N LYS A 78 1.45 -13.39 29.85
CA LYS A 78 1.05 -12.32 28.93
C LYS A 78 1.29 -10.92 29.49
N GLU A 79 1.00 -10.72 30.77
CA GLU A 79 1.27 -9.43 31.44
C GLU A 79 2.78 -9.18 31.56
N GLY A 80 3.57 -10.21 31.86
CA GLY A 80 5.03 -10.15 31.86
C GLY A 80 5.61 -9.75 30.49
N GLU A 81 5.12 -10.38 29.41
CA GLU A 81 5.52 -10.06 28.03
C GLU A 81 5.17 -8.62 27.68
N GLN A 82 3.96 -8.16 28.05
CA GLN A 82 3.54 -6.79 27.81
C GLN A 82 4.46 -5.78 28.51
N ARG A 83 4.82 -6.03 29.78
CA ARG A 83 5.75 -5.19 30.55
C ARG A 83 7.16 -5.19 29.96
N PHE A 84 7.62 -6.34 29.46
CA PHE A 84 8.91 -6.46 28.78
C PHE A 84 8.94 -5.60 27.52
N PHE A 85 7.98 -5.77 26.61
CA PHE A 85 7.95 -4.98 25.37
C PHE A 85 7.74 -3.49 25.65
N TYR A 86 6.95 -3.13 26.65
CA TYR A 86 6.84 -1.73 27.06
C TYR A 86 8.19 -1.15 27.52
N SER A 87 8.91 -1.88 28.39
CA SER A 87 10.25 -1.49 28.84
C SER A 87 11.26 -1.39 27.68
N LEU A 88 11.17 -2.31 26.73
CA LEU A 88 12.02 -2.31 25.54
C LEU A 88 11.75 -1.09 24.66
N GLY A 89 10.47 -0.75 24.42
CA GLY A 89 10.08 0.46 23.69
C GLY A 89 10.60 1.74 24.35
N CYS A 90 10.41 1.90 25.66
CA CYS A 90 10.93 3.06 26.38
C CYS A 90 12.47 3.16 26.31
N THR A 91 13.17 2.03 26.32
CA THR A 91 14.63 2.00 26.19
C THR A 91 15.06 2.43 24.78
N CYS A 92 14.35 1.99 23.73
CA CYS A 92 14.56 2.47 22.37
C CYS A 92 14.40 3.99 22.29
N ASP A 93 13.31 4.54 22.81
CA ASP A 93 13.05 5.99 22.79
C ASP A 93 14.15 6.79 23.50
N GLN A 94 14.63 6.31 24.65
CA GLN A 94 15.72 6.94 25.41
C GLN A 94 17.04 6.90 24.65
N LEU A 95 17.39 5.75 24.05
CA LEU A 95 18.60 5.62 23.25
C LEU A 95 18.54 6.48 21.99
N GLU A 96 17.38 6.57 21.33
CA GLU A 96 17.20 7.48 20.21
C GLU A 96 17.41 8.93 20.60
N GLN A 97 16.81 9.37 21.72
CA GLN A 97 16.99 10.74 22.21
C GLN A 97 18.46 11.03 22.49
N ALA A 98 19.19 10.06 23.05
CA ALA A 98 20.63 10.18 23.27
C ALA A 98 21.44 10.21 21.95
N ALA A 99 21.04 9.42 20.94
CA ALA A 99 21.72 9.31 19.65
C ALA A 99 21.49 10.52 18.73
N ARG A 100 20.47 11.36 19.00
CA ARG A 100 20.16 12.58 18.24
C ARG A 100 21.20 13.69 18.33
N GLY A 101 22.22 13.55 19.17
CA GLY A 101 23.34 14.51 19.23
C GLY A 101 24.02 14.67 17.86
N PRO A 102 24.13 15.88 17.30
CA PRO A 102 24.81 16.10 16.03
C PRO A 102 26.30 15.81 16.19
N VAL A 103 26.83 14.91 15.34
CA VAL A 103 28.25 14.56 15.29
C VAL A 103 29.00 15.50 14.33
N GLY A 104 28.35 15.91 13.25
CA GLY A 104 28.92 16.83 12.27
C GLY A 104 27.92 17.23 11.19
N LEU A 105 28.33 18.14 10.33
CA LEU A 105 27.62 18.47 9.10
C LEU A 105 28.25 17.70 7.95
N PHE A 106 27.43 17.28 6.99
CA PHE A 106 27.93 16.73 5.74
C PHE A 106 27.51 17.61 4.57
N LEU A 107 28.40 17.65 3.59
CA LEU A 107 28.18 18.21 2.27
C LEU A 107 28.51 17.09 1.28
N LEU A 108 27.49 16.61 0.58
CA LEU A 108 27.69 15.66 -0.50
C LEU A 108 27.63 16.45 -1.81
N ASP A 109 28.79 16.67 -2.39
CA ASP A 109 28.97 17.29 -3.70
C ASP A 109 29.01 16.18 -4.76
N MET A 110 27.87 15.97 -5.41
CA MET A 110 27.72 15.02 -6.52
C MET A 110 27.53 15.81 -7.82
N PRO A 111 27.87 15.26 -9.00
CA PRO A 111 27.60 15.94 -10.27
C PRO A 111 26.11 16.32 -10.37
N GLY A 112 25.81 17.62 -10.34
CA GLY A 112 24.44 18.15 -10.34
C GLY A 112 23.73 18.14 -8.98
N SER A 113 24.42 18.06 -7.84
CA SER A 113 23.74 18.10 -6.54
C SER A 113 24.64 18.60 -5.41
N LEU A 114 24.10 19.52 -4.63
CA LEU A 114 24.60 19.88 -3.30
C LEU A 114 23.59 19.36 -2.27
N LEU A 115 23.85 18.19 -1.70
CA LEU A 115 23.10 17.69 -0.54
C LEU A 115 23.81 18.16 0.73
N THR A 116 23.07 18.83 1.59
CA THR A 116 23.56 19.26 2.91
C THR A 116 22.77 18.56 3.99
N GLY A 117 23.44 18.28 5.11
CA GLY A 117 22.75 17.63 6.22
C GLY A 117 23.59 17.51 7.47
N VAL A 118 22.99 16.80 8.44
CA VAL A 118 23.57 16.54 9.75
C VAL A 118 23.84 15.04 9.86
N VAL A 119 25.06 14.70 10.26
CA VAL A 119 25.46 13.36 10.66
C VAL A 119 25.18 13.20 12.15
N GLN A 120 24.41 12.18 12.51
CA GLN A 120 24.16 11.75 13.87
C GLN A 120 24.73 10.34 14.06
N GLN A 121 24.79 9.84 15.30
CA GLN A 121 25.45 8.55 15.57
C GLN A 121 24.80 7.35 14.85
N ASP A 122 23.49 7.41 14.60
CA ASP A 122 22.68 6.31 14.07
C ASP A 122 21.88 6.69 12.81
N ARG A 123 22.00 7.93 12.32
CA ARG A 123 21.18 8.44 11.21
C ARG A 123 21.82 9.61 10.47
N PHE A 124 21.34 9.82 9.24
CA PHE A 124 21.61 11.02 8.45
C PHE A 124 20.33 11.82 8.31
N SER A 125 20.43 13.12 8.58
CA SER A 125 19.33 14.06 8.36
C SER A 125 19.69 14.95 7.18
N VAL A 126 18.87 14.96 6.13
CA VAL A 126 19.07 15.79 4.92
C VAL A 126 18.27 17.07 5.08
N VAL A 127 18.90 18.21 4.82
CA VAL A 127 18.21 19.50 4.77
C VAL A 127 17.53 19.60 3.41
N VAL A 128 16.20 19.70 3.43
CA VAL A 128 15.37 19.87 2.24
C VAL A 128 14.70 21.23 2.30
N LYS A 129 14.55 21.88 1.15
CA LYS A 129 13.85 23.16 1.05
C LYS A 129 12.37 22.98 1.43
N GLY A 130 11.87 23.82 2.32
CA GLY A 130 10.45 23.87 2.69
C GLY A 130 9.60 24.66 1.69
N GLU A 131 8.28 24.64 1.86
CA GLU A 131 7.33 25.44 1.08
C GLU A 131 7.43 26.92 1.49
N MET A 132 8.42 27.63 0.94
CA MET A 132 8.77 29.00 1.34
C MET A 132 7.59 29.99 1.27
N LYS A 133 6.67 29.84 0.31
CA LYS A 133 5.55 30.77 0.12
C LYS A 133 4.60 30.88 1.31
N MET A 134 4.33 29.78 2.01
CA MET A 134 3.49 29.83 3.21
C MET A 134 4.26 30.33 4.44
N VAL A 135 5.56 30.03 4.50
CA VAL A 135 6.44 30.50 5.59
C VAL A 135 6.65 32.01 5.49
N ASP A 136 6.86 32.55 4.30
CA ASP A 136 7.03 33.99 4.06
C ASP A 136 5.80 34.80 4.56
N GLU A 137 4.59 34.27 4.38
CA GLU A 137 3.36 34.90 4.90
C GLU A 137 3.26 34.82 6.44
N LEU A 138 3.77 33.74 7.05
CA LEU A 138 3.79 33.52 8.50
C LEU A 138 4.85 34.36 9.22
N GLU A 139 6.02 34.60 8.62
CA GLU A 139 7.18 35.31 9.22
C GLU A 139 6.97 36.83 9.42
N SER A 140 5.78 37.33 9.13
CA SER A 140 5.40 38.72 9.30
C SER A 140 5.17 39.12 10.78
N SER A 141 5.05 40.43 11.06
CA SER A 141 4.90 41.04 12.41
C SER A 141 3.69 40.56 13.25
N THR A 142 2.93 39.57 12.78
CA THR A 142 1.75 38.98 13.41
C THR A 142 1.98 37.54 13.90
N LEU A 143 3.19 36.99 13.76
CA LEU A 143 3.53 35.58 14.05
C LEU A 143 3.12 35.10 15.45
N GLU A 144 3.42 35.88 16.50
CA GLU A 144 3.10 35.49 17.88
C GLU A 144 1.58 35.38 18.11
N GLY A 145 0.80 36.31 17.54
CA GLY A 145 -0.66 36.27 17.57
C GLY A 145 -1.24 35.11 16.76
N MET A 146 -0.65 34.81 15.60
CA MET A 146 -1.06 33.69 14.73
C MET A 146 -0.79 32.33 15.37
N ASN A 147 0.38 32.14 15.99
CA ASN A 147 0.72 30.92 16.73
C ASN A 147 -0.24 30.69 17.90
N LYS A 148 -0.53 31.75 18.68
CA LYS A 148 -1.48 31.65 19.79
C LYS A 148 -2.88 31.23 19.34
N MET A 149 -3.34 31.70 18.18
CA MET A 149 -4.64 31.30 17.63
C MET A 149 -4.67 29.84 17.18
N ILE A 150 -3.62 29.35 16.51
CA ILE A 150 -3.54 27.93 16.14
C ILE A 150 -3.58 27.07 17.40
N SER A 151 -2.80 27.40 18.44
CA SER A 151 -2.81 26.64 19.70
C SER A 151 -4.20 26.58 20.33
N ILE A 152 -4.91 27.72 20.43
CA ILE A 152 -6.28 27.77 20.95
C ILE A 152 -7.24 26.94 20.09
N ALA A 153 -7.12 27.03 18.76
CA ALA A 153 -7.96 26.27 17.84
C ALA A 153 -7.76 24.75 18.00
N LEU A 154 -6.51 24.32 18.10
CA LEU A 154 -6.15 22.90 18.28
C LEU A 154 -6.59 22.35 19.64
N GLU A 155 -6.36 23.09 20.73
CA GLU A 155 -6.82 22.70 22.08
C GLU A 155 -8.35 22.50 22.10
N ARG A 156 -9.08 23.39 21.42
CA ARG A 156 -10.54 23.30 21.35
C ARG A 156 -11.02 22.16 20.46
N ALA A 157 -10.36 21.92 19.34
CA ALA A 157 -10.67 20.77 18.48
C ALA A 157 -10.46 19.45 19.25
N ALA A 158 -9.36 19.33 20.00
CA ALA A 158 -9.09 18.17 20.85
C ALA A 158 -10.17 17.99 21.92
N ALA A 159 -10.57 19.06 22.61
CA ALA A 159 -11.64 19.01 23.61
C ALA A 159 -12.99 18.57 23.03
N LYS A 160 -13.32 18.96 21.80
CA LYS A 160 -14.55 18.53 21.10
C LYS A 160 -14.51 17.04 20.73
N GLU A 161 -13.38 16.53 20.28
CA GLU A 161 -13.21 15.09 19.99
C GLU A 161 -13.37 14.24 21.26
N GLU A 162 -12.92 14.72 22.42
CA GLU A 162 -13.10 14.05 23.72
C GLU A 162 -14.56 14.04 24.20
N ASP A 163 -15.32 15.09 23.91
CA ASP A 163 -16.75 15.22 24.25
C ASP A 163 -17.63 14.31 23.37
N GLU A 164 -17.34 14.20 22.06
CA GLU A 164 -18.01 13.25 21.14
C GLU A 164 -17.77 11.78 21.51
N LEU A 165 -16.66 11.47 22.19
CA LEU A 165 -16.34 10.16 22.74
C LEU A 165 -16.93 9.91 24.14
N GLY A 166 -17.65 10.89 24.70
CA GLY A 166 -18.34 10.79 26.00
C GLY A 166 -17.40 10.75 27.21
N LEU A 167 -16.19 11.30 27.11
CA LEU A 167 -15.17 11.23 28.15
C LEU A 167 -15.23 12.37 29.18
N VAL A 168 -15.89 13.49 28.89
CA VAL A 168 -16.07 14.62 29.82
C VAL A 168 -17.37 15.36 29.53
N ASP A 169 -18.23 15.58 30.53
CA ASP A 169 -19.34 16.55 30.45
C ASP A 169 -18.75 17.97 30.40
N TYR A 170 -18.36 18.46 29.21
CA TYR A 170 -17.96 19.85 29.07
C TYR A 170 -19.20 20.71 28.81
N VAL A 171 -19.51 21.59 29.77
CA VAL A 171 -20.50 22.64 29.61
C VAL A 171 -20.12 23.48 28.38
N THR A 172 -20.74 23.24 27.23
CA THR A 172 -21.90 24.03 26.81
C THR A 172 -21.79 25.56 26.71
N SER A 173 -20.72 26.23 27.15
CA SER A 173 -20.78 27.68 27.43
C SER A 173 -19.39 28.32 27.61
N ASN A 174 -18.98 29.18 26.66
CA ASN A 174 -18.07 30.32 26.88
C ASN A 174 -16.61 30.04 27.32
N GLY A 175 -15.85 29.26 26.55
CA GLY A 175 -14.37 29.26 26.64
C GLY A 175 -13.70 30.44 25.90
N PRO A 176 -12.41 30.74 26.14
CA PRO A 176 -11.73 32.05 25.95
C PRO A 176 -11.53 32.56 24.50
N ALA A 177 -12.15 31.92 23.50
CA ALA A 177 -12.08 32.38 22.10
C ALA A 177 -12.58 33.83 21.93
N HIS A 178 -13.52 34.26 22.77
CA HIS A 178 -14.13 35.59 22.70
C HIS A 178 -13.25 36.75 23.19
N ASP A 179 -12.06 36.48 23.75
CA ASP A 179 -11.17 37.52 24.27
C ASP A 179 -9.93 37.78 23.40
N SER A 180 -9.74 37.04 22.30
CA SER A 180 -8.61 37.30 21.41
C SER A 180 -8.91 38.49 20.47
N THR A 181 -8.45 39.68 20.85
CA THR A 181 -8.50 40.88 20.00
C THR A 181 -7.81 40.69 18.65
N PHE A 182 -6.85 39.75 18.57
CA PHE A 182 -6.12 39.40 17.36
C PHE A 182 -6.98 38.70 16.30
N MET A 183 -7.95 37.84 16.68
CA MET A 183 -8.85 37.20 15.71
C MET A 183 -9.69 38.23 14.94
N ARG A 184 -10.12 39.29 15.64
CA ARG A 184 -10.95 40.37 15.10
C ARG A 184 -10.19 41.31 14.16
N SER A 185 -8.87 41.18 14.08
CA SER A 185 -8.06 41.97 13.16
C SER A 185 -8.30 41.51 11.73
N GLN A 186 -8.86 42.40 10.90
CA GLN A 186 -9.12 42.11 9.49
C GLN A 186 -7.82 41.77 8.73
N THR A 187 -6.69 42.36 9.10
CA THR A 187 -5.36 42.04 8.53
C THR A 187 -4.95 40.60 8.81
N VAL A 188 -5.25 40.10 10.00
CA VAL A 188 -4.90 38.73 10.42
C VAL A 188 -5.81 37.72 9.73
N ALA A 189 -7.11 37.98 9.67
CA ALA A 189 -8.05 37.13 8.94
C ALA A 189 -7.78 37.10 7.43
N MET A 190 -7.36 38.22 6.82
CA MET A 190 -6.93 38.25 5.41
C MET A 190 -5.69 37.37 5.16
N LYS A 191 -4.70 37.42 6.05
CA LYS A 191 -3.52 36.54 5.95
C LYS A 191 -3.89 35.07 6.06
N TRP A 192 -4.78 34.71 6.97
CA TRP A 192 -5.26 33.33 7.06
C TRP A 192 -5.97 32.87 5.80
N SER A 193 -6.81 33.72 5.20
CA SER A 193 -7.45 33.43 3.91
C SER A 193 -6.40 33.21 2.80
N GLN A 194 -5.35 34.04 2.75
CA GLN A 194 -4.23 33.87 1.81
C GLN A 194 -3.46 32.56 2.03
N ILE A 195 -3.14 32.21 3.29
CA ILE A 195 -2.45 30.96 3.64
C ILE A 195 -3.32 29.75 3.23
N ILE A 196 -4.62 29.79 3.51
CA ILE A 196 -5.55 28.71 3.11
C ILE A 196 -5.56 28.57 1.59
N ASN A 197 -5.64 29.67 0.84
CA ASN A 197 -5.64 29.63 -0.61
C ASN A 197 -4.30 29.09 -1.17
N LEU A 198 -3.16 29.55 -0.65
CA LEU A 198 -1.84 29.03 -1.03
C LEU A 198 -1.71 27.52 -0.75
N PHE A 199 -2.24 27.05 0.39
CA PHE A 199 -2.27 25.63 0.72
C PHE A 199 -3.14 24.84 -0.27
N LEU A 200 -4.33 25.35 -0.60
CA LEU A 200 -5.23 24.71 -1.57
C LEU A 200 -4.61 24.68 -2.98
N GLU A 201 -3.91 25.73 -3.40
CA GLU A 201 -3.18 25.79 -4.66
C GLU A 201 -2.00 24.80 -4.69
N ALA A 202 -1.25 24.70 -3.60
CA ALA A 202 -0.11 23.77 -3.46
C ALA A 202 -0.53 22.29 -3.50
N ILE A 203 -1.77 21.98 -3.13
CA ILE A 203 -2.36 20.65 -3.30
C ILE A 203 -2.80 20.41 -4.74
N GLN A 204 -3.19 21.47 -5.47
CA GLN A 204 -3.80 21.38 -6.79
C GLN A 204 -2.82 21.41 -7.98
N ALA A 205 -1.60 21.95 -7.85
CA ALA A 205 -0.70 22.19 -8.99
C ALA A 205 0.62 21.38 -8.96
N PRO A 206 1.25 21.07 -10.12
CA PRO A 206 0.72 20.90 -11.49
C PRO A 206 0.98 19.50 -12.09
N GLN A 207 0.18 19.15 -13.10
CA GLN A 207 0.52 18.10 -14.08
C GLN A 207 1.69 18.61 -14.93
N SER A 208 2.91 18.14 -14.68
CA SER A 208 4.04 18.43 -15.56
C SER A 208 4.00 17.49 -16.77
N SER A 209 3.31 17.93 -17.82
CA SER A 209 3.43 17.35 -19.15
C SER A 209 4.71 17.87 -19.82
N THR A 210 5.82 17.21 -19.56
CA THR A 210 6.95 17.22 -20.48
C THR A 210 7.29 15.77 -20.76
N GLU A 211 6.97 15.32 -21.96
CA GLU A 211 7.34 14.01 -22.47
C GLU A 211 8.88 13.94 -22.51
N SER A 212 9.47 13.31 -21.51
CA SER A 212 10.82 12.77 -21.59
C SER A 212 10.72 11.30 -21.97
N THR A 213 11.72 10.84 -22.70
CA THR A 213 11.95 9.41 -22.90
C THR A 213 12.28 8.77 -21.55
N PRO A 214 11.61 7.68 -21.16
CA PRO A 214 11.93 6.96 -19.93
C PRO A 214 13.23 6.16 -20.16
N GLU A 215 14.35 6.68 -19.68
CA GLU A 215 15.61 5.93 -19.58
C GLU A 215 15.79 5.33 -18.17
N ASP A 216 16.79 4.45 -18.03
CA ASP A 216 17.15 3.74 -16.79
C ASP A 216 17.26 4.67 -15.57
N THR A 217 17.01 4.12 -14.39
CA THR A 217 16.99 4.84 -13.11
C THR A 217 18.28 5.64 -12.87
N LEU A 218 18.21 6.97 -13.05
CA LEU A 218 19.32 7.91 -12.90
C LEU A 218 19.95 7.90 -11.51
N PHE A 219 19.13 7.78 -10.46
CA PHE A 219 19.57 7.68 -9.07
C PHE A 219 18.90 6.50 -8.38
N GLY A 220 19.70 5.62 -7.79
CA GLY A 220 19.26 4.43 -7.09
C GLY A 220 19.93 4.25 -5.72
N GLY A 221 19.83 3.04 -5.17
CA GLY A 221 20.48 2.66 -3.92
C GLY A 221 19.61 2.87 -2.68
N SER A 222 20.00 2.21 -1.58
CA SER A 222 19.23 2.17 -0.33
C SER A 222 19.03 3.54 0.30
N PHE A 223 20.03 4.43 0.20
CA PHE A 223 19.95 5.81 0.69
C PHE A 223 18.85 6.59 -0.04
N THR A 224 18.89 6.63 -1.37
CA THR A 224 17.90 7.33 -2.21
C THR A 224 16.49 6.81 -1.98
N CYS A 225 16.32 5.47 -1.95
CA CYS A 225 15.02 4.84 -1.69
C CYS A 225 14.48 5.19 -0.31
N GLY A 226 15.33 5.16 0.73
CA GLY A 226 14.97 5.54 2.09
C GLY A 226 14.61 7.02 2.21
N LEU A 227 15.37 7.90 1.55
CA LEU A 227 15.12 9.34 1.55
C LEU A 227 13.80 9.69 0.86
N ILE A 228 13.50 9.10 -0.30
CA ILE A 228 12.23 9.30 -1.01
C ILE A 228 11.06 8.81 -0.15
N ALA A 229 11.15 7.61 0.41
CA ALA A 229 10.09 7.03 1.25
C ALA A 229 9.83 7.86 2.52
N ALA A 230 10.89 8.35 3.17
CA ALA A 230 10.79 9.23 4.33
C ALA A 230 10.20 10.60 3.95
N ARG A 231 10.64 11.19 2.84
CA ARG A 231 10.16 12.48 2.37
C ARG A 231 8.69 12.42 1.95
N LEU A 232 8.26 11.39 1.22
CA LEU A 232 6.86 11.23 0.82
C LEU A 232 5.95 11.13 2.04
N ARG A 233 6.28 10.26 3.02
CA ARG A 233 5.52 10.14 4.27
C ARG A 233 5.49 11.46 5.05
N HIS A 234 6.64 12.14 5.14
CA HIS A 234 6.71 13.45 5.78
C HIS A 234 5.77 14.46 5.12
N VAL A 235 5.78 14.58 3.79
CA VAL A 235 4.92 15.54 3.06
C VAL A 235 3.44 15.19 3.23
N VAL A 236 3.07 13.90 3.14
CA VAL A 236 1.69 13.44 3.38
C VAL A 236 1.23 13.82 4.79
N LYS A 237 2.03 13.50 5.81
CA LYS A 237 1.72 13.83 7.20
C LYS A 237 1.69 15.33 7.46
N GLN A 238 2.66 16.07 6.93
CA GLN A 238 2.71 17.53 7.04
C GLN A 238 1.46 18.18 6.44
N ARG A 239 1.03 17.75 5.24
CA ARG A 239 -0.20 18.26 4.60
C ARG A 239 -1.45 17.91 5.41
N LEU A 240 -1.51 16.72 6.01
CA LEU A 240 -2.59 16.33 6.92
C LEU A 240 -2.64 17.22 8.16
N ASP A 241 -1.50 17.45 8.81
CA ASP A 241 -1.42 18.26 10.04
C ASP A 241 -1.73 19.75 9.77
N ILE A 242 -1.26 20.29 8.63
CA ILE A 242 -1.63 21.64 8.17
C ILE A 242 -3.13 21.71 7.91
N ALA A 243 -3.72 20.76 7.17
CA ALA A 243 -5.15 20.77 6.89
C ALA A 243 -6.02 20.70 8.16
N ARG A 244 -5.63 19.89 9.15
CA ARG A 244 -6.29 19.82 10.46
C ARG A 244 -6.21 21.15 11.22
N SER A 245 -5.02 21.75 11.23
CA SER A 245 -4.80 23.05 11.89
C SER A 245 -5.63 24.15 11.25
N LEU A 246 -5.69 24.20 9.91
CA LEU A 246 -6.50 25.16 9.17
C LEU A 246 -8.00 24.92 9.36
N LEU A 247 -8.47 23.67 9.43
CA LEU A 247 -9.87 23.36 9.70
C LEU A 247 -10.27 23.79 11.12
N ALA A 248 -9.46 23.47 12.12
CA ALA A 248 -9.69 23.89 13.50
C ALA A 248 -9.76 25.42 13.61
N LEU A 249 -8.88 26.12 12.89
CA LEU A 249 -8.87 27.58 12.81
C LEU A 249 -10.16 28.11 12.15
N LEU A 250 -10.60 27.53 11.02
CA LEU A 250 -11.82 27.95 10.35
C LEU A 250 -13.07 27.73 11.21
N GLN A 251 -13.15 26.61 11.93
CA GLN A 251 -14.24 26.36 12.87
C GLN A 251 -14.26 27.41 14.00
N LEU A 252 -13.08 27.83 14.48
CA LEU A 252 -12.97 28.90 15.47
C LEU A 252 -13.52 30.23 14.92
N TYR A 253 -13.21 30.57 13.66
CA TYR A 253 -13.75 31.76 12.99
C TYR A 253 -15.25 31.63 12.69
N SER A 254 -15.74 30.45 12.32
CA SER A 254 -17.16 30.17 12.06
C SER A 254 -18.01 30.37 13.31
N GLU A 255 -17.53 29.94 14.48
CA GLU A 255 -18.22 30.18 15.74
C GLU A 255 -18.26 31.66 16.14
N ASP A 256 -17.17 32.40 15.88
CA ASP A 256 -17.13 33.85 16.13
C ASP A 256 -17.92 34.64 15.07
N SER A 257 -18.26 34.02 13.94
CA SER A 257 -19.04 34.65 12.86
C SER A 257 -20.48 34.99 13.30
N ALA A 258 -20.97 34.38 14.39
CA ALA A 258 -22.22 34.77 15.02
C ALA A 258 -22.17 36.19 15.64
N ARG A 259 -20.99 36.74 15.88
CA ARG A 259 -20.77 38.05 16.51
C ARG A 259 -20.07 39.06 15.59
N PHE A 260 -19.24 38.59 14.66
CA PHE A 260 -18.45 39.42 13.76
C PHE A 260 -18.52 38.90 12.32
N ASP A 261 -18.53 39.79 11.34
CA ASP A 261 -18.56 39.37 9.93
C ASP A 261 -17.15 39.17 9.37
N TYR A 262 -16.94 38.05 8.66
CA TYR A 262 -15.66 37.67 8.05
C TYR A 262 -15.84 37.37 6.55
N PRO A 263 -15.97 38.41 5.70
CA PRO A 263 -16.35 38.25 4.29
C PRO A 263 -15.29 37.53 3.43
N MET A 264 -14.08 37.35 3.94
CA MET A 264 -12.99 36.65 3.26
C MET A 264 -13.07 35.12 3.37
N PHE A 265 -14.00 34.58 4.16
CA PHE A 265 -14.17 33.14 4.36
C PHE A 265 -15.53 32.67 3.85
N GLU A 266 -15.50 31.81 2.84
CA GLU A 266 -16.65 30.98 2.48
C GLU A 266 -16.63 29.70 3.32
N PHE A 267 -17.05 29.80 4.59
CA PHE A 267 -16.90 28.73 5.59
C PHE A 267 -17.35 27.35 5.10
N SER A 268 -18.56 27.23 4.58
CA SER A 268 -19.11 25.94 4.12
C SER A 268 -18.29 25.29 2.99
N ASP A 269 -17.75 26.10 2.07
CA ASP A 269 -16.93 25.56 0.97
C ASP A 269 -15.53 25.18 1.45
N LEU A 270 -14.90 26.03 2.26
CA LEU A 270 -13.57 25.79 2.81
C LEU A 270 -13.54 24.59 3.77
N GLU A 271 -14.52 24.48 4.66
CA GLU A 271 -14.64 23.33 5.58
C GLU A 271 -14.82 22.02 4.81
N ARG A 272 -15.66 22.01 3.77
CA ARG A 272 -15.86 20.84 2.91
C ARG A 272 -14.58 20.47 2.16
N LYS A 273 -13.87 21.44 1.58
CA LYS A 273 -12.59 21.22 0.88
C LYS A 273 -11.53 20.66 1.82
N LEU A 274 -11.32 21.27 2.99
CA LEU A 274 -10.33 20.81 3.97
C LEU A 274 -10.69 19.45 4.57
N SER A 275 -11.97 19.19 4.85
CA SER A 275 -12.42 17.88 5.31
C SER A 275 -12.14 16.78 4.28
N SER A 276 -12.37 17.08 2.99
CA SER A 276 -12.01 16.16 1.89
C SER A 276 -10.50 15.89 1.83
N ILE A 277 -9.68 16.94 1.97
CA ILE A 277 -8.21 16.86 2.01
C ILE A 277 -7.73 16.04 3.22
N ILE A 278 -8.30 16.26 4.41
CA ILE A 278 -7.98 15.51 5.63
C ILE A 278 -8.30 14.02 5.42
N ASN A 279 -9.48 13.70 4.90
CA ASN A 279 -9.86 12.31 4.64
C ASN A 279 -8.94 11.66 3.59
N HIS A 280 -8.60 12.39 2.54
CA HIS A 280 -7.66 11.93 1.51
C HIS A 280 -6.27 11.63 2.08
N TYR A 281 -5.64 12.58 2.76
CA TYR A 281 -4.28 12.40 3.30
C TYR A 281 -4.23 11.48 4.51
N ARG A 282 -5.31 11.37 5.30
CA ARG A 282 -5.43 10.33 6.34
C ARG A 282 -5.41 8.95 5.71
N LEU A 283 -6.24 8.70 4.70
CA LEU A 283 -6.27 7.43 3.98
C LEU A 283 -4.91 7.14 3.31
N PHE A 284 -4.25 8.17 2.78
CA PHE A 284 -2.94 8.02 2.16
C PHE A 284 -1.85 7.69 3.20
N ASP A 285 -1.84 8.35 4.35
CA ASP A 285 -0.93 8.04 5.46
C ASP A 285 -1.12 6.61 5.97
N ASP A 286 -2.38 6.19 6.17
CA ASP A 286 -2.73 4.82 6.57
C ASP A 286 -2.25 3.80 5.53
N GLN A 287 -2.47 4.07 4.24
CA GLN A 287 -2.01 3.25 3.12
C GLN A 287 -0.47 3.12 3.10
N LEU A 288 0.26 4.23 3.20
CA LEU A 288 1.72 4.22 3.19
C LEU A 288 2.30 3.54 4.43
N SER A 289 1.59 3.61 5.56
CA SER A 289 1.96 3.03 6.86
C SER A 289 1.56 1.56 7.02
N LEU A 290 0.84 0.98 6.05
CA LEU A 290 0.51 -0.45 6.06
C LEU A 290 1.78 -1.28 6.24
N LYS A 291 1.71 -2.24 7.15
CA LYS A 291 2.89 -2.98 7.58
C LYS A 291 3.04 -4.28 6.82
N LEU A 292 4.23 -4.51 6.28
CA LEU A 292 4.64 -5.78 5.69
C LEU A 292 5.60 -6.49 6.62
N ALA A 293 5.30 -7.75 6.91
CA ALA A 293 6.27 -8.64 7.55
C ALA A 293 7.28 -9.10 6.49
N LYS A 294 8.54 -8.72 6.68
CA LYS A 294 9.69 -9.29 5.97
C LYS A 294 10.66 -9.81 7.01
N ASP A 295 10.95 -11.10 6.98
CA ASP A 295 11.93 -11.72 7.89
C ASP A 295 11.57 -11.44 9.36
N ASN A 296 10.28 -11.54 9.69
CA ASN A 296 9.64 -11.21 10.98
C ASN A 296 9.69 -9.72 11.39
N VAL A 297 10.27 -8.83 10.59
CA VAL A 297 10.33 -7.39 10.82
C VAL A 297 9.22 -6.69 10.08
N GLN A 298 8.69 -5.64 10.68
CA GLN A 298 7.73 -4.78 10.01
C GLN A 298 8.45 -3.69 9.23
N VAL A 299 8.04 -3.49 7.98
CA VAL A 299 8.43 -2.35 7.15
C VAL A 299 7.14 -1.75 6.60
N SER A 300 7.08 -0.43 6.53
CA SER A 300 5.96 0.27 5.90
C SER A 300 5.88 -0.07 4.40
N LEU A 301 4.67 -0.03 3.85
CA LEU A 301 4.42 -0.26 2.44
C LEU A 301 5.19 0.72 1.57
N CYS A 302 5.31 1.97 2.02
CA CYS A 302 6.12 3.00 1.37
C CYS A 302 7.59 2.56 1.24
N SER A 303 8.25 2.26 2.37
CA SER A 303 9.66 1.88 2.39
C SER A 303 9.92 0.57 1.64
N TRP A 304 8.99 -0.39 1.69
CA TRP A 304 9.08 -1.63 0.92
C TRP A 304 8.97 -1.39 -0.59
N PHE A 305 8.01 -0.57 -1.03
CA PHE A 305 7.79 -0.27 -2.44
C PHE A 305 8.99 0.43 -3.08
N PHE A 306 9.54 1.46 -2.42
CA PHE A 306 10.69 2.19 -2.94
C PHE A 306 11.99 1.38 -2.93
N LYS A 307 12.16 0.45 -1.99
CA LYS A 307 13.30 -0.47 -1.98
C LYS A 307 13.25 -1.51 -3.12
N GLY A 308 12.05 -1.78 -3.65
CA GLY A 308 11.81 -2.61 -4.81
C GLY A 308 11.80 -1.78 -6.10
N GLU A 309 10.71 -1.90 -6.87
CA GLU A 309 10.57 -1.29 -8.20
C GLU A 309 10.01 0.15 -8.17
N GLY A 310 9.74 0.70 -7.00
CA GLY A 310 8.95 1.93 -6.86
C GLY A 310 9.59 3.18 -7.48
N VAL A 311 10.92 3.30 -7.38
CA VAL A 311 11.65 4.41 -8.03
C VAL A 311 11.54 4.29 -9.56
N GLU A 312 11.75 3.09 -10.10
CA GLU A 312 11.68 2.84 -11.54
C GLU A 312 10.29 3.12 -12.12
N TRP A 313 9.24 2.67 -11.44
CA TRP A 313 7.86 2.88 -11.89
C TRP A 313 7.47 4.35 -11.89
N LEU A 314 7.83 5.08 -10.83
CA LEU A 314 7.54 6.51 -10.74
C LEU A 314 8.38 7.32 -11.72
N SER A 315 9.65 6.98 -11.96
CA SER A 315 10.46 7.63 -12.98
C SER A 315 9.87 7.49 -14.39
N LYS A 316 9.31 6.32 -14.72
CA LYS A 316 8.66 6.07 -16.02
C LYS A 316 7.42 6.94 -16.24
N VAL A 317 6.59 7.12 -15.20
CA VAL A 317 5.32 7.87 -15.33
C VAL A 317 5.53 9.37 -15.16
N ALA A 318 6.50 9.76 -14.34
CA ALA A 318 6.86 11.16 -14.16
C ALA A 318 7.70 11.72 -15.32
N HIS A 319 7.99 10.90 -16.34
CA HIS A 319 8.89 11.25 -17.44
C HIS A 319 10.18 11.88 -16.90
N ILE A 320 10.82 11.17 -15.97
CA ILE A 320 12.10 11.58 -15.39
C ILE A 320 13.18 10.78 -16.11
N GLY A 321 13.69 11.35 -17.20
CA GLY A 321 14.81 10.85 -17.99
C GLY A 321 15.71 11.98 -18.46
N ARG A 322 16.74 11.67 -19.25
CA ARG A 322 17.54 12.71 -19.91
C ARG A 322 16.67 13.45 -20.93
N SER A 323 16.80 14.78 -20.96
CA SER A 323 16.28 15.56 -22.08
C SER A 323 17.24 15.40 -23.25
N GLU A 324 16.73 15.08 -24.45
CA GLU A 324 17.55 15.01 -25.68
C GLU A 324 18.26 16.35 -25.98
N GLU A 325 17.76 17.46 -25.43
CA GLU A 325 18.30 18.81 -25.68
C GLU A 325 19.35 19.27 -24.64
N ALA A 326 19.58 18.52 -23.56
CA ALA A 326 20.59 18.86 -22.57
C ALA A 326 21.31 17.61 -22.04
N ASP A 327 22.61 17.49 -22.35
CA ASP A 327 23.55 16.49 -21.83
C ASP A 327 23.73 16.50 -20.29
N LEU A 328 22.90 17.27 -19.56
CA LEU A 328 22.95 17.42 -18.12
C LEU A 328 21.89 16.52 -17.48
N SER A 329 22.36 15.51 -16.73
CA SER A 329 21.51 14.76 -15.81
C SER A 329 20.77 15.72 -14.86
N PRO A 330 19.47 15.51 -14.57
CA PRO A 330 18.73 16.37 -13.67
C PRO A 330 19.40 16.40 -12.30
N GLU A 331 19.40 17.57 -11.67
CA GLU A 331 19.96 17.70 -10.32
C GLU A 331 19.25 16.76 -9.35
N PHE A 332 19.97 16.15 -8.40
CA PHE A 332 19.38 15.17 -7.47
C PHE A 332 18.19 15.76 -6.68
N ASN A 333 18.27 17.06 -6.33
CA ASN A 333 17.18 17.74 -5.63
C ASN A 333 15.93 17.86 -6.52
N VAL A 334 16.10 18.18 -7.80
CA VAL A 334 15.03 18.24 -8.79
C VAL A 334 14.44 16.85 -9.02
N PHE A 335 15.29 15.82 -9.10
CA PHE A 335 14.86 14.42 -9.18
C PHE A 335 14.02 14.02 -7.96
N LEU A 336 14.50 14.32 -6.75
CA LEU A 336 13.81 14.01 -5.50
C LEU A 336 12.45 14.70 -5.43
N GLU A 337 12.37 15.98 -5.77
CA GLU A 337 11.11 16.73 -5.82
C GLU A 337 10.13 16.12 -6.83
N LYS A 338 10.57 15.88 -8.07
CA LYS A 338 9.72 15.28 -9.12
C LYS A 338 9.22 13.88 -8.75
N ILE A 339 10.06 13.02 -8.16
CA ILE A 339 9.61 11.68 -7.73
C ILE A 339 8.63 11.78 -6.58
N VAL A 340 8.85 12.67 -5.60
CA VAL A 340 7.92 12.83 -4.49
C VAL A 340 6.58 13.39 -4.99
N GLU A 341 6.58 14.35 -5.91
CA GLU A 341 5.37 14.86 -6.57
C GLU A 341 4.64 13.76 -7.34
N ALA A 342 5.36 12.97 -8.13
CA ALA A 342 4.81 11.81 -8.83
C ALA A 342 4.27 10.77 -7.84
N GLY A 343 4.92 10.57 -6.70
CA GLY A 343 4.46 9.74 -5.61
C GLY A 343 3.13 10.24 -5.03
N LEU A 344 3.01 11.55 -4.80
CA LEU A 344 1.77 12.16 -4.32
C LEU A 344 0.60 11.97 -5.30
N GLN A 345 0.86 12.00 -6.61
CA GLN A 345 -0.17 11.87 -7.65
C GLN A 345 -0.52 10.39 -7.96
N HIS A 346 0.49 9.53 -8.10
CA HIS A 346 0.31 8.17 -8.62
C HIS A 346 0.26 7.08 -7.53
N LEU A 347 0.77 7.34 -6.33
CA LEU A 347 0.56 6.46 -5.17
C LEU A 347 -0.66 6.86 -4.33
N SER A 348 -1.31 7.98 -4.68
CA SER A 348 -2.55 8.42 -4.05
C SER A 348 -3.61 7.30 -4.03
N PRO A 349 -4.40 7.17 -2.94
CA PRO A 349 -5.52 6.22 -2.85
C PRO A 349 -6.56 6.38 -3.97
N TYR A 350 -6.62 7.56 -4.60
CA TYR A 350 -7.54 7.87 -5.70
C TYR A 350 -6.88 7.77 -7.08
N SER A 351 -5.65 7.27 -7.16
CA SER A 351 -4.97 7.08 -8.43
C SER A 351 -5.53 5.88 -9.20
N VAL A 352 -5.74 6.04 -10.50
CA VAL A 352 -6.15 4.96 -11.41
C VAL A 352 -5.04 3.93 -11.68
N GLN A 353 -3.78 4.29 -11.42
CA GLN A 353 -2.62 3.43 -11.69
C GLN A 353 -2.47 2.31 -10.64
N VAL A 354 -2.94 2.55 -9.42
CA VAL A 354 -2.95 1.62 -8.28
C VAL A 354 -1.61 0.86 -8.08
N PHE A 355 -0.49 1.58 -8.18
CA PHE A 355 0.85 0.97 -8.16
C PHE A 355 1.12 0.13 -6.92
N LEU A 356 0.65 0.55 -5.74
CA LEU A 356 0.85 -0.24 -4.52
C LEU A 356 0.13 -1.59 -4.59
N ALA A 357 -1.13 -1.62 -5.06
CA ALA A 357 -1.86 -2.88 -5.20
C ALA A 357 -1.23 -3.79 -6.25
N ARG A 358 -0.77 -3.21 -7.36
CA ARG A 358 -0.06 -3.91 -8.43
C ARG A 358 1.24 -4.56 -7.93
N SER A 359 2.07 -3.81 -7.23
CA SER A 359 3.33 -4.31 -6.67
C SER A 359 3.09 -5.41 -5.63
N LEU A 360 2.09 -5.24 -4.76
CA LEU A 360 1.71 -6.26 -3.79
C LEU A 360 1.23 -7.56 -4.45
N ALA A 361 0.46 -7.47 -5.54
CA ALA A 361 0.00 -8.63 -6.30
C ALA A 361 1.17 -9.35 -7.00
N MET A 362 2.10 -8.61 -7.61
CA MET A 362 3.28 -9.17 -8.28
C MET A 362 4.23 -9.91 -7.32
N HIS A 363 4.37 -9.42 -6.08
CA HIS A 363 5.23 -10.03 -5.07
C HIS A 363 4.48 -10.98 -4.11
N GLU A 364 3.27 -11.42 -4.49
CA GLU A 364 2.47 -12.40 -3.75
C GLU A 364 2.16 -12.00 -2.30
N LYS A 365 2.07 -10.69 -2.01
CA LYS A 365 1.79 -10.15 -0.67
C LYS A 365 0.30 -10.00 -0.41
N TYR A 366 -0.45 -11.09 -0.57
CA TYR A 366 -1.91 -11.10 -0.61
C TYR A 366 -2.59 -10.63 0.69
N ALA A 367 -2.02 -10.95 1.86
CA ALA A 367 -2.58 -10.51 3.15
C ALA A 367 -2.57 -8.97 3.28
N VAL A 368 -1.48 -8.33 2.87
CA VAL A 368 -1.32 -6.87 2.91
C VAL A 368 -2.17 -6.23 1.81
N LEU A 369 -2.23 -6.86 0.63
CA LEU A 369 -3.14 -6.44 -0.44
C LEU A 369 -4.60 -6.42 0.02
N MET A 370 -5.03 -7.44 0.78
CA MET A 370 -6.37 -7.46 1.35
C MET A 370 -6.58 -6.31 2.33
N ASN A 371 -5.62 -6.06 3.22
CA ASN A 371 -5.70 -4.93 4.16
C ASN A 371 -5.82 -3.58 3.43
N LEU A 372 -5.06 -3.41 2.34
CA LEU A 372 -5.15 -2.24 1.48
C LEU A 372 -6.56 -2.11 0.87
N CYS A 373 -7.09 -3.18 0.28
CA CYS A 373 -8.43 -3.15 -0.30
C CYS A 373 -9.52 -2.87 0.74
N THR A 374 -9.41 -3.41 1.96
CA THR A 374 -10.38 -3.16 3.04
C THR A 374 -10.29 -1.73 3.56
N LEU A 375 -9.08 -1.18 3.67
CA LEU A 375 -8.86 0.19 4.10
C LEU A 375 -9.54 1.17 3.15
N CYS A 376 -9.47 0.89 1.85
CA CYS A 376 -10.01 1.80 0.86
C CYS A 376 -11.47 1.53 0.44
N ALA A 377 -12.09 0.45 0.92
CA ALA A 377 -13.43 0.01 0.49
C ALA A 377 -14.55 1.03 0.79
N SER A 378 -14.45 1.80 1.88
CA SER A 378 -15.49 2.74 2.31
C SER A 378 -15.35 4.16 1.76
N SER A 379 -14.15 4.52 1.27
CA SER A 379 -13.76 5.92 1.11
C SER A 379 -13.32 6.27 -0.32
N ILE A 380 -13.35 5.30 -1.23
CA ILE A 380 -12.92 5.48 -2.63
C ILE A 380 -14.09 5.92 -3.54
N PRO A 381 -13.83 6.76 -4.55
CA PRO A 381 -14.78 7.09 -5.62
C PRO A 381 -15.37 5.87 -6.35
N ASP A 382 -16.62 5.96 -6.78
CA ASP A 382 -17.34 4.89 -7.49
C ASP A 382 -16.56 4.34 -8.70
N GLU A 383 -15.83 5.20 -9.41
CA GLU A 383 -15.03 4.86 -10.60
C GLU A 383 -13.92 3.85 -10.32
N LEU A 384 -13.36 3.85 -9.11
CA LEU A 384 -12.25 2.98 -8.70
C LEU A 384 -12.72 1.68 -8.03
N ARG A 385 -14.03 1.56 -7.72
CA ARG A 385 -14.61 0.37 -7.11
C ARG A 385 -14.34 -0.91 -7.91
N PRO A 386 -14.47 -0.95 -9.26
CA PRO A 386 -14.15 -2.15 -10.04
C PRO A 386 -12.67 -2.55 -9.91
N VAL A 387 -11.77 -1.57 -9.83
CA VAL A 387 -10.32 -1.80 -9.67
C VAL A 387 -10.01 -2.44 -8.33
N MET A 388 -10.58 -1.89 -7.25
CA MET A 388 -10.40 -2.46 -5.91
C MET A 388 -11.06 -3.83 -5.78
N THR A 389 -12.18 -4.07 -6.48
CA THR A 389 -12.83 -5.38 -6.54
C THR A 389 -11.94 -6.41 -7.22
N PHE A 390 -11.28 -6.05 -8.32
CA PHE A 390 -10.31 -6.89 -9.01
C PHE A 390 -9.11 -7.27 -8.13
N TYR A 391 -8.46 -6.29 -7.50
CA TYR A 391 -7.34 -6.57 -6.59
C TYR A 391 -7.78 -7.34 -5.33
N SER A 392 -8.99 -7.11 -4.83
CA SER A 392 -9.58 -7.92 -3.77
C SER A 392 -9.75 -9.37 -4.20
N ALA A 393 -10.12 -9.62 -5.46
CA ALA A 393 -10.25 -10.97 -6.01
C ALA A 393 -8.90 -11.70 -6.03
N ILE A 394 -7.83 -11.03 -6.47
CA ILE A 394 -6.46 -11.56 -6.42
C ILE A 394 -6.07 -11.89 -4.97
N ALA A 395 -6.32 -10.96 -4.04
CA ALA A 395 -6.00 -11.16 -2.63
C ALA A 395 -6.79 -12.34 -2.01
N TYR A 396 -8.10 -12.45 -2.29
CA TYR A 396 -8.89 -13.60 -1.83
C TYR A 396 -8.38 -14.92 -2.40
N SER A 397 -7.96 -14.91 -3.67
CA SER A 397 -7.41 -16.08 -4.34
C SER A 397 -6.14 -16.56 -3.62
N GLY A 398 -5.21 -15.65 -3.34
CA GLY A 398 -3.94 -15.97 -2.67
C GLY A 398 -4.05 -16.30 -1.19
N ILE A 399 -5.10 -15.83 -0.48
CA ILE A 399 -5.38 -16.19 0.92
C ILE A 399 -6.15 -17.51 1.04
N GLY A 400 -6.50 -18.15 -0.08
CA GLY A 400 -7.21 -19.44 -0.10
C GLY A 400 -8.73 -19.32 0.14
N LYS A 401 -9.35 -18.23 -0.33
CA LYS A 401 -10.81 -18.02 -0.32
C LYS A 401 -11.35 -17.99 -1.75
N PRO A 402 -11.36 -19.12 -2.47
CA PRO A 402 -11.56 -19.14 -3.92
C PRO A 402 -12.97 -18.72 -4.37
N LEU A 403 -14.04 -19.13 -3.66
CA LEU A 403 -15.41 -18.69 -3.96
C LEU A 403 -15.59 -17.16 -3.91
N LYS A 404 -14.98 -16.50 -2.91
CA LYS A 404 -14.98 -15.04 -2.81
C LYS A 404 -14.16 -14.39 -3.93
N ALA A 405 -13.03 -15.00 -4.27
CA ALA A 405 -12.20 -14.55 -5.38
C ALA A 405 -12.98 -14.60 -6.70
N MET A 406 -13.61 -15.73 -7.02
CA MET A 406 -14.40 -15.91 -8.23
C MET A 406 -15.57 -14.94 -8.30
N THR A 407 -16.30 -14.75 -7.20
CA THR A 407 -17.40 -13.77 -7.14
C THR A 407 -16.90 -12.37 -7.46
N ASN A 408 -15.78 -11.94 -6.87
CA ASN A 408 -15.21 -10.62 -7.13
C ASN A 408 -14.64 -10.49 -8.55
N PHE A 409 -14.03 -11.54 -9.11
CA PHE A 409 -13.60 -11.53 -10.50
C PHE A 409 -14.79 -11.37 -11.46
N ASN A 410 -15.91 -12.03 -11.20
CA ASN A 410 -17.13 -11.88 -12.01
C ASN A 410 -17.77 -10.48 -11.84
N LEU A 411 -17.71 -9.89 -10.64
CA LEU A 411 -18.16 -8.52 -10.42
C LEU A 411 -17.28 -7.50 -11.14
N ALA A 412 -15.96 -7.66 -11.10
CA ALA A 412 -15.02 -6.78 -11.80
C ALA A 412 -15.10 -6.93 -13.33
N ALA A 413 -15.51 -8.10 -13.85
CA ALA A 413 -15.76 -8.31 -15.28
C ALA A 413 -16.81 -7.34 -15.84
N LYS A 414 -17.85 -7.00 -15.05
CA LYS A 414 -18.85 -5.99 -15.43
C LYS A 414 -18.21 -4.64 -15.69
N GLY A 415 -17.21 -4.25 -14.89
CA GLY A 415 -16.46 -3.01 -15.08
C GLY A 415 -15.67 -2.96 -16.40
N ILE A 416 -15.28 -4.10 -16.96
CA ILE A 416 -14.66 -4.18 -18.30
C ILE A 416 -15.72 -4.00 -19.38
N THR A 417 -16.87 -4.66 -19.25
CA THR A 417 -18.01 -4.49 -20.18
C THR A 417 -18.50 -3.03 -20.21
N ASP A 418 -18.49 -2.36 -19.06
CA ASP A 418 -18.86 -0.96 -18.91
C ASP A 418 -17.75 0.02 -19.36
N GLN A 419 -16.64 -0.48 -19.90
CA GLN A 419 -15.47 0.29 -20.34
C GLN A 419 -14.92 1.25 -19.26
N ASN A 420 -14.87 0.78 -18.01
CA ASN A 420 -14.32 1.57 -16.92
C ASN A 420 -12.84 1.89 -17.17
N LYS A 421 -12.54 3.17 -17.42
CA LYS A 421 -11.19 3.66 -17.75
C LYS A 421 -10.16 3.32 -16.66
N ALA A 422 -10.54 3.39 -15.39
CA ALA A 422 -9.62 3.15 -14.29
C ALA A 422 -9.19 1.68 -14.23
N LEU A 423 -10.14 0.75 -14.42
CA LEU A 423 -9.83 -0.68 -14.48
C LEU A 423 -8.97 -1.01 -15.70
N LEU A 424 -9.31 -0.51 -16.88
CA LEU A 424 -8.50 -0.73 -18.08
C LEU A 424 -7.06 -0.23 -17.90
N THR A 425 -6.88 0.95 -17.29
CA THR A 425 -5.56 1.51 -16.95
C THR A 425 -4.80 0.63 -15.95
N ALA A 426 -5.49 0.12 -14.92
CA ALA A 426 -4.87 -0.74 -13.92
C ALA A 426 -4.46 -2.12 -14.47
N LEU A 427 -5.07 -2.56 -15.58
CA LEU A 427 -4.73 -3.81 -16.26
C LEU A 427 -3.65 -3.64 -17.32
N SER A 428 -3.52 -2.45 -17.92
CA SER A 428 -2.51 -2.20 -18.95
C SER A 428 -1.10 -2.13 -18.35
N PRO A 429 -0.04 -2.53 -19.08
CA PRO A 429 1.33 -2.46 -18.56
C PRO A 429 1.69 -1.03 -18.13
N VAL A 430 2.54 -0.89 -17.10
CA VAL A 430 2.97 0.42 -16.58
C VAL A 430 3.57 1.26 -17.72
N GLY A 431 3.02 2.45 -17.94
CA GLY A 431 3.46 3.37 -19.00
C GLY A 431 2.95 3.04 -20.41
N LYS A 432 2.04 2.06 -20.59
CA LYS A 432 1.42 1.75 -21.88
C LYS A 432 -0.11 1.74 -21.77
N THR A 433 -0.78 2.43 -22.69
CA THR A 433 -2.22 2.30 -22.91
C THR A 433 -2.47 1.20 -23.93
N GLN A 434 -2.74 -0.01 -23.45
CA GLN A 434 -3.18 -1.12 -24.30
C GLN A 434 -4.68 -1.34 -24.07
N GLU A 435 -5.43 -1.53 -25.16
CA GLU A 435 -6.84 -1.92 -25.07
C GLU A 435 -6.93 -3.36 -24.52
N VAL A 436 -7.28 -3.49 -23.25
CA VAL A 436 -7.53 -4.78 -22.62
C VAL A 436 -8.96 -5.19 -22.91
N ASN A 437 -9.15 -6.28 -23.65
CA ASN A 437 -10.48 -6.81 -23.93
C ASN A 437 -10.99 -7.72 -22.79
N LEU A 438 -12.28 -8.06 -22.81
CA LEU A 438 -12.90 -8.94 -21.82
C LEU A 438 -12.27 -10.35 -21.82
N GLY A 439 -11.80 -10.84 -22.96
CA GLY A 439 -11.12 -12.12 -23.07
C GLY A 439 -9.77 -12.14 -22.34
N ASP A 440 -8.97 -11.10 -22.49
CA ASP A 440 -7.68 -10.91 -21.81
C ASP A 440 -7.87 -10.82 -20.30
N TYR A 441 -8.93 -10.15 -19.86
CA TYR A 441 -9.33 -10.12 -18.45
C TYR A 441 -9.59 -11.52 -17.90
N TYR A 442 -10.42 -12.33 -18.56
CA TYR A 442 -10.72 -13.68 -18.10
C TYR A 442 -9.49 -14.59 -18.13
N VAL A 443 -8.64 -14.49 -19.14
CA VAL A 443 -7.37 -15.23 -19.19
C VAL A 443 -6.48 -14.88 -17.99
N MET A 444 -6.42 -13.61 -17.60
CA MET A 444 -5.67 -13.18 -16.42
C MET A 444 -6.30 -13.66 -15.11
N ALA A 445 -7.63 -13.58 -14.96
CA ALA A 445 -8.33 -14.08 -13.78
C ALA A 445 -8.14 -15.60 -13.60
N LEU A 446 -8.25 -16.36 -14.70
CA LEU A 446 -8.00 -17.80 -14.72
C LEU A 446 -6.55 -18.13 -14.37
N ARG A 447 -5.58 -17.32 -14.83
CA ARG A 447 -4.17 -17.50 -14.46
C ARG A 447 -3.97 -17.43 -12.94
N TYR A 448 -4.54 -16.43 -12.28
CA TYR A 448 -4.43 -16.31 -10.81
C TYR A 448 -5.10 -17.48 -10.07
N LEU A 449 -6.28 -17.93 -10.51
CA LEU A 449 -6.92 -19.09 -9.90
C LEU A 449 -6.14 -20.39 -10.14
N HIS A 450 -5.55 -20.54 -11.33
CA HIS A 450 -4.70 -21.67 -11.70
C HIS A 450 -3.42 -21.72 -10.86
N GLU A 451 -2.69 -20.60 -10.77
CA GLU A 451 -1.45 -20.48 -9.98
C GLU A 451 -1.68 -20.82 -8.50
N HIS A 452 -2.83 -20.43 -7.94
CA HIS A 452 -3.23 -20.77 -6.57
C HIS A 452 -3.89 -22.14 -6.41
N ARG A 453 -3.98 -22.94 -7.49
CA ARG A 453 -4.49 -24.33 -7.51
C ARG A 453 -5.99 -24.49 -7.20
N HIS A 454 -6.81 -23.49 -7.51
CA HIS A 454 -8.27 -23.50 -7.29
C HIS A 454 -9.00 -24.15 -8.48
N SER A 455 -8.85 -25.47 -8.63
CA SER A 455 -9.25 -26.16 -9.87
C SER A 455 -10.76 -26.15 -10.16
N GLU A 456 -11.62 -26.18 -9.15
CA GLU A 456 -13.08 -26.15 -9.33
C GLU A 456 -13.53 -24.77 -9.84
N GLU A 457 -13.05 -23.70 -9.22
CA GLU A 457 -13.36 -22.33 -9.61
C GLU A 457 -12.74 -21.95 -10.95
N VAL A 458 -11.60 -22.54 -11.34
CA VAL A 458 -11.05 -22.38 -12.71
C VAL A 458 -12.03 -22.95 -13.74
N VAL A 459 -12.60 -24.14 -13.51
CA VAL A 459 -13.56 -24.77 -14.43
C VAL A 459 -14.83 -23.92 -14.53
N GLU A 460 -15.39 -23.50 -13.40
CA GLU A 460 -16.61 -22.69 -13.37
C GLU A 460 -16.41 -21.32 -14.03
N MET A 461 -15.32 -20.63 -13.70
CA MET A 461 -15.00 -19.34 -14.31
C MET A 461 -14.72 -19.47 -15.81
N ALA A 462 -14.03 -20.53 -16.25
CA ALA A 462 -13.77 -20.75 -17.67
C ALA A 462 -15.07 -20.98 -18.45
N ARG A 463 -16.01 -21.74 -17.89
CA ARG A 463 -17.36 -21.92 -18.47
C ARG A 463 -18.11 -20.59 -18.57
N SER A 464 -18.09 -19.79 -17.49
CA SER A 464 -18.71 -18.47 -17.47
C SER A 464 -18.07 -17.50 -18.48
N ALA A 465 -16.75 -17.54 -18.62
CA ALA A 465 -16.00 -16.71 -19.56
C ALA A 465 -16.36 -17.05 -21.01
N VAL A 466 -16.39 -18.33 -21.36
CA VAL A 466 -16.81 -18.80 -22.69
C VAL A 466 -18.24 -18.38 -23.02
N ALA A 467 -19.17 -18.51 -22.06
CA ALA A 467 -20.55 -18.08 -22.25
C ALA A 467 -20.69 -16.56 -22.44
N SER A 468 -19.75 -15.77 -21.92
CA SER A 468 -19.77 -14.31 -21.98
C SER A 468 -19.07 -13.73 -23.21
N LEU A 469 -18.24 -14.50 -23.91
CA LEU A 469 -17.46 -14.05 -25.06
C LEU A 469 -18.18 -14.33 -26.39
N PRO A 470 -18.02 -13.47 -27.41
CA PRO A 470 -18.57 -13.74 -28.73
C PRO A 470 -17.91 -14.96 -29.38
N SER A 471 -18.67 -15.70 -30.19
CA SER A 471 -18.20 -16.90 -30.88
C SER A 471 -17.00 -16.58 -31.79
N GLY A 472 -15.88 -17.29 -31.59
CA GLY A 472 -14.66 -17.13 -32.40
C GLY A 472 -13.67 -16.08 -31.90
N HIS A 473 -13.85 -15.54 -30.69
CA HIS A 473 -12.91 -14.59 -30.08
C HIS A 473 -11.51 -15.22 -29.89
N GLU A 474 -10.43 -14.50 -30.20
CA GLU A 474 -9.05 -15.03 -30.19
C GLU A 474 -8.66 -15.70 -28.85
N CYS A 475 -9.06 -15.10 -27.72
CA CYS A 475 -8.81 -15.65 -26.40
C CYS A 475 -9.63 -16.91 -26.02
N THR A 476 -10.70 -17.25 -26.74
CA THR A 476 -11.53 -18.45 -26.40
C THR A 476 -10.73 -19.74 -26.52
N SER A 477 -9.85 -19.88 -27.52
CA SER A 477 -9.00 -21.06 -27.66
C SER A 477 -8.08 -21.26 -26.45
N ARG A 478 -7.48 -20.17 -25.93
CA ARG A 478 -6.64 -20.21 -24.72
C ARG A 478 -7.44 -20.62 -23.48
N ILE A 479 -8.67 -20.13 -23.34
CA ILE A 479 -9.56 -20.49 -22.22
C ILE A 479 -9.94 -21.97 -22.30
N TYR A 480 -10.26 -22.49 -23.49
CA TYR A 480 -10.56 -23.91 -23.69
C TYR A 480 -9.38 -24.82 -23.37
N VAL A 481 -8.14 -24.42 -23.70
CA VAL A 481 -6.94 -25.19 -23.33
C VAL A 481 -6.78 -25.26 -21.81
N THR A 482 -6.96 -24.15 -21.10
CA THR A 482 -6.92 -24.12 -19.64
C THR A 482 -8.01 -25.00 -19.04
N LEU A 483 -9.26 -24.88 -19.53
CA LEU A 483 -10.39 -25.70 -19.11
C LEU A 483 -10.13 -27.19 -19.33
N PHE A 484 -9.65 -27.55 -20.52
CA PHE A 484 -9.29 -28.92 -20.89
C PHE A 484 -8.26 -29.52 -19.92
N ASN A 485 -7.17 -28.79 -19.64
CA ASN A 485 -6.12 -29.26 -18.74
C ASN A 485 -6.66 -29.57 -17.33
N HIS A 486 -7.56 -28.74 -16.80
CA HIS A 486 -8.17 -29.00 -15.49
C HIS A 486 -9.15 -30.17 -15.50
N LEU A 487 -10.00 -30.28 -16.52
CA LEU A 487 -10.98 -31.37 -16.63
C LEU A 487 -10.30 -32.74 -16.82
N VAL A 488 -9.23 -32.79 -17.61
CA VAL A 488 -8.39 -34.00 -17.79
C VAL A 488 -7.69 -34.40 -16.50
N ASN A 489 -7.16 -33.43 -15.74
CA ASN A 489 -6.53 -33.72 -14.44
C ASN A 489 -7.54 -34.19 -13.39
N GLN A 490 -8.81 -33.79 -13.49
CA GLN A 490 -9.91 -34.25 -12.63
C GLN A 490 -10.49 -35.61 -13.07
N GLY A 491 -10.07 -36.14 -14.23
CA GLY A 491 -10.61 -37.38 -14.79
C GLY A 491 -12.02 -37.23 -15.38
N ASN A 492 -12.48 -36.01 -15.63
CA ASN A 492 -13.79 -35.74 -16.23
C ASN A 492 -13.67 -35.73 -17.77
N TRP A 493 -13.60 -36.92 -18.35
CA TRP A 493 -13.25 -37.13 -19.75
C TRP A 493 -14.31 -36.60 -20.74
N CYS A 494 -15.59 -36.71 -20.40
CA CYS A 494 -16.70 -36.26 -21.25
C CYS A 494 -16.68 -34.73 -21.42
N ASP A 495 -16.62 -33.99 -20.31
CA ASP A 495 -16.59 -32.53 -20.35
C ASP A 495 -15.30 -32.01 -21.01
N ALA A 496 -14.18 -32.73 -20.85
CA ALA A 496 -12.92 -32.41 -21.53
C ALA A 496 -13.04 -32.57 -23.05
N LEU A 497 -13.69 -33.63 -23.53
CA LEU A 497 -13.94 -33.87 -24.94
C LEU A 497 -14.90 -32.82 -25.53
N GLU A 498 -15.96 -32.46 -24.81
CA GLU A 498 -16.87 -31.37 -25.23
C GLU A 498 -16.13 -30.04 -25.39
N SER A 499 -15.21 -29.73 -24.47
CA SER A 499 -14.37 -28.53 -24.52
C SER A 499 -13.45 -28.52 -25.76
N ILE A 500 -12.93 -29.68 -26.18
CA ILE A 500 -12.15 -29.82 -27.42
C ILE A 500 -13.05 -29.57 -28.64
N MET A 501 -14.24 -30.18 -28.67
CA MET A 501 -15.16 -30.07 -29.81
C MET A 501 -15.60 -28.62 -30.07
N GLN A 502 -15.78 -27.84 -29.00
CA GLN A 502 -16.23 -26.44 -29.03
C GLN A 502 -15.13 -25.41 -29.38
N ASN A 503 -13.85 -25.81 -29.35
CA ASN A 503 -12.77 -24.92 -29.79
C ASN A 503 -12.94 -24.59 -31.30
N SER A 504 -12.48 -23.46 -31.81
CA SER A 504 -12.51 -23.14 -33.25
C SER A 504 -11.21 -23.53 -33.96
N ASP A 505 -10.11 -23.70 -33.22
CA ASP A 505 -8.77 -23.97 -33.75
C ASP A 505 -8.53 -25.47 -33.99
N GLN A 506 -8.28 -25.87 -35.24
CA GLN A 506 -8.06 -27.27 -35.62
C GLN A 506 -6.72 -27.85 -35.14
N GLU A 507 -5.67 -27.04 -35.01
CA GLU A 507 -4.34 -27.51 -34.60
C GLU A 507 -4.34 -27.79 -33.09
N ILE A 508 -4.92 -26.87 -32.31
CA ILE A 508 -5.09 -27.05 -30.87
C ILE A 508 -6.04 -28.20 -30.56
N LYS A 509 -7.11 -28.41 -31.35
CA LYS A 509 -7.98 -29.59 -31.24
C LYS A 509 -7.22 -30.89 -31.36
N ARG A 510 -6.38 -31.04 -32.39
CA ARG A 510 -5.60 -32.28 -32.60
C ARG A 510 -4.60 -32.51 -31.47
N MET A 511 -3.93 -31.46 -31.00
CA MET A 511 -2.96 -31.56 -29.92
C MET A 511 -3.63 -31.95 -28.59
N THR A 512 -4.71 -31.27 -28.22
CA THR A 512 -5.49 -31.58 -27.00
C THR A 512 -6.15 -32.96 -27.06
N LEU A 513 -6.64 -33.38 -28.23
CA LEU A 513 -7.17 -34.73 -28.44
C LEU A 513 -6.11 -35.81 -28.25
N ARG A 514 -4.88 -35.61 -28.76
CA ARG A 514 -3.74 -36.50 -28.49
C ARG A 514 -3.41 -36.59 -27.01
N GLU A 515 -3.40 -35.45 -26.31
CA GLU A 515 -3.12 -35.42 -24.88
C GLU A 515 -4.23 -36.10 -24.06
N LEU A 516 -5.51 -35.92 -24.43
CA LEU A 516 -6.65 -36.60 -23.81
C LEU A 516 -6.47 -38.12 -23.88
N LEU A 517 -6.26 -38.64 -25.09
CA LEU A 517 -6.09 -40.07 -25.32
C LEU A 517 -4.87 -40.62 -24.59
N SER A 518 -3.74 -39.91 -24.62
CA SER A 518 -2.53 -40.28 -23.88
C SER A 518 -2.79 -40.38 -22.36
N ARG A 519 -3.47 -39.39 -21.77
CA ARG A 519 -3.81 -39.35 -20.34
C ARG A 519 -4.79 -40.46 -19.95
N MET A 520 -5.80 -40.72 -20.76
CA MET A 520 -6.76 -41.82 -20.55
C MET A 520 -6.09 -43.21 -20.62
N LEU A 521 -5.16 -43.39 -21.58
CA LEU A 521 -4.36 -44.62 -21.70
C LEU A 521 -3.45 -44.82 -20.48
N HIS A 522 -2.82 -43.74 -20.00
CA HIS A 522 -2.03 -43.77 -18.76
C HIS A 522 -2.86 -44.09 -17.52
N ALA A 523 -4.10 -43.58 -17.44
CA ALA A 523 -5.05 -43.87 -16.37
C ALA A 523 -5.63 -45.30 -16.44
N ARG A 524 -5.36 -46.05 -17.53
CA ARG A 524 -5.90 -47.40 -17.82
C ARG A 524 -7.43 -47.45 -17.82
N ASP A 525 -8.09 -46.33 -18.12
CA ASP A 525 -9.55 -46.24 -18.17
C ASP A 525 -10.07 -46.62 -19.56
N TRP A 526 -9.83 -47.89 -19.92
CA TRP A 526 -10.18 -48.46 -21.23
C TRP A 526 -11.68 -48.43 -21.51
N ARG A 527 -12.50 -48.43 -20.45
CA ARG A 527 -13.95 -48.40 -20.54
C ARG A 527 -14.43 -47.03 -21.03
N SER A 528 -13.95 -45.95 -20.42
CA SER A 528 -14.27 -44.59 -20.85
C SER A 528 -13.81 -44.32 -22.28
N ILE A 529 -12.63 -44.84 -22.71
CA ILE A 529 -12.14 -44.70 -24.09
C ILE A 529 -13.10 -45.29 -25.12
N VAL A 530 -13.75 -46.42 -24.80
CA VAL A 530 -14.66 -47.10 -25.73
C VAL A 530 -16.09 -46.53 -25.66
N GLU A 531 -16.51 -46.04 -24.48
CA GLU A 531 -17.86 -45.52 -24.25
C GLU A 531 -18.03 -44.03 -24.63
N LEU A 532 -16.93 -43.27 -24.81
CA LEU A 532 -16.96 -41.86 -25.22
C LEU A 532 -17.41 -41.69 -26.68
N SER A 533 -18.39 -40.83 -26.92
CA SER A 533 -18.83 -40.44 -28.26
C SER A 533 -17.97 -39.31 -28.82
N TYR A 534 -16.99 -39.66 -29.66
CA TYR A 534 -16.06 -38.70 -30.28
C TYR A 534 -16.68 -37.86 -31.41
N GLY A 535 -17.85 -38.26 -31.92
CA GLY A 535 -18.64 -37.47 -32.87
C GLY A 535 -17.85 -37.13 -34.13
N LYS A 536 -17.74 -35.82 -34.47
CA LYS A 536 -17.01 -35.35 -35.66
C LYS A 536 -15.48 -35.60 -35.63
N LEU A 537 -14.94 -36.04 -34.49
CA LEU A 537 -13.52 -36.31 -34.30
C LEU A 537 -13.18 -37.82 -34.39
N GLU A 538 -14.16 -38.70 -34.64
CA GLU A 538 -13.95 -40.16 -34.74
C GLU A 538 -12.88 -40.54 -35.78
N GLU A 539 -12.87 -39.89 -36.95
CA GLU A 539 -11.85 -40.12 -37.99
C GLU A 539 -10.45 -39.67 -37.54
N GLU A 540 -10.34 -38.56 -36.78
CA GLU A 540 -9.06 -38.10 -36.25
C GLU A 540 -8.58 -39.01 -35.10
N VAL A 541 -9.46 -39.44 -34.21
CA VAL A 541 -9.14 -40.44 -33.16
C VAL A 541 -8.68 -41.75 -33.79
N ALA A 542 -9.39 -42.25 -34.80
CA ALA A 542 -8.97 -43.42 -35.55
C ALA A 542 -7.59 -43.18 -36.18
N SER A 543 -7.35 -42.05 -36.83
CA SER A 543 -6.04 -41.74 -37.40
C SER A 543 -4.91 -41.74 -36.36
N LEU A 544 -5.18 -41.32 -35.11
CA LEU A 544 -4.19 -41.28 -34.02
C LEU A 544 -3.88 -42.66 -33.43
N PHE A 545 -4.88 -43.53 -33.32
CA PHE A 545 -4.68 -44.92 -32.90
C PHE A 545 -4.11 -45.81 -34.02
N PHE A 546 -4.40 -45.47 -35.28
CA PHE A 546 -3.97 -46.22 -36.47
C PHE A 546 -2.78 -45.60 -37.21
N VAL A 547 -2.08 -44.59 -36.65
CA VAL A 547 -0.76 -44.22 -37.18
C VAL A 547 0.13 -45.46 -37.06
N PRO A 548 0.58 -46.06 -38.17
CA PRO A 548 1.55 -47.13 -38.09
C PRO A 548 2.79 -46.52 -37.47
N ARG A 549 3.33 -47.15 -36.43
CA ARG A 549 4.77 -47.03 -36.18
C ARG A 549 5.46 -47.48 -37.46
N VAL A 550 5.88 -46.53 -38.28
CA VAL A 550 6.93 -46.78 -39.26
C VAL A 550 8.21 -46.78 -38.43
N ASP A 551 8.45 -47.90 -37.76
CA ASP A 551 9.78 -48.26 -37.29
C ASP A 551 10.55 -48.66 -38.55
N PHE A 552 11.44 -47.78 -39.02
CA PHE A 552 12.86 -48.03 -39.31
C PHE A 552 13.60 -46.73 -39.62
#